data_AF-A0A2X3C1Y9-F1
#
_entry.id   AF-A0A2X3C1Y9-F1
#
_cell.length_a   1.000
_cell.length_b   1.000
_cell.length_c   1.000
_cell.angle_alpha   90.00
_cell.angle_beta   90.00
_cell.angle_gamma   90.00
#
_symmetry.space_group_name_H-M   'P 1'
#
loop_
_entity.id
_entity.type
_entity.pdbx_description
1 polymer ?
#
loop_
_entity_poly.entity_id
_entity_poly.type
_entity_poly.pdbx_seq_one_letter_code
_entity_poly.pdbx_strand_id
1 'polypeptide(L)' 'MMVELQHQRLMVLAEQLQLDSLISAAPALSQQAVDQEWSYMDFLEHLLHEEKLARHPT' A
#
# COMPACT_ATOMS: atom_id res chain seq x y z
N MET A 1 5.66 21.40 -3.86
CA MET A 1 6.24 20.53 -2.81
C MET A 1 5.20 20.22 -1.74
N MET A 2 4.11 19.50 -2.06
CA MET A 2 3.08 19.12 -1.06
C MET A 2 2.86 17.59 -1.03
N VAL A 3 3.19 16.89 -2.11
CA VAL A 3 3.12 15.43 -2.25
C VAL A 3 4.13 14.72 -1.34
N GLU A 4 5.32 15.29 -1.16
CA GLU A 4 6.37 14.70 -0.33
C GLU A 4 5.97 14.55 1.14
N LEU A 5 5.20 15.51 1.71
CA LEU A 5 4.87 15.48 3.14
C LEU A 5 3.88 14.36 3.48
N GLN A 6 2.91 14.07 2.62
CA GLN A 6 1.98 12.96 2.83
C GLN A 6 2.68 11.61 2.65
N HIS A 7 3.55 11.51 1.65
CA HIS A 7 4.36 10.31 1.42
C HIS A 7 5.27 10.02 2.61
N GLN A 8 5.89 11.04 3.19
CA GLN A 8 6.80 10.90 4.33
C GLN A 8 6.06 10.54 5.63
N ARG A 9 4.86 11.09 5.84
CA ARG A 9 4.00 10.67 6.96
C ARG A 9 3.55 9.22 6.82
N LEU A 10 3.22 8.79 5.61
CA LEU A 10 2.82 7.42 5.32
C LEU A 10 4.02 6.46 5.49
N MET A 11 5.22 6.87 5.05
CA MET A 11 6.49 6.19 5.33
C MET A 11 6.70 5.93 6.81
N VAL A 12 6.67 6.98 7.63
CA VAL A 12 6.86 6.86 9.08
C VAL A 12 5.79 5.99 9.73
N LEU A 13 4.53 6.10 9.30
CA LEU A 13 3.45 5.33 9.90
C LEU A 13 3.56 3.83 9.60
N ALA A 14 3.92 3.49 8.37
CA ALA A 14 4.07 2.09 7.99
C ALA A 14 5.41 1.49 8.43
N GLU A 15 6.47 2.28 8.61
CA GLU A 15 7.68 1.86 9.33
C GLU A 15 7.35 1.55 10.81
N GLN A 16 6.54 2.38 11.48
CA GLN A 16 6.07 2.13 12.85
C GLN A 16 5.20 0.87 12.99
N LEU A 17 4.44 0.53 11.94
CA LEU A 17 3.54 -0.61 11.93
C LEU A 17 4.16 -1.88 11.32
N GLN A 18 5.45 -1.82 10.91
CA GLN A 18 6.15 -2.88 10.16
C GLN A 18 5.36 -3.31 8.92
N LEU A 19 4.88 -2.32 8.18
CA LEU A 19 4.12 -2.45 6.94
C LEU A 19 5.01 -2.00 5.77
N ASP A 20 6.30 -2.35 5.78
CA ASP A 20 7.28 -1.96 4.75
C ASP A 20 6.84 -2.39 3.35
N SER A 21 6.17 -3.54 3.24
CA SER A 21 5.54 -4.03 2.02
C SER A 21 4.38 -3.16 1.57
N LEU A 22 3.54 -2.67 2.47
CA LEU A 22 2.40 -1.81 2.16
C LEU A 22 2.87 -0.49 1.57
N ILE A 23 3.98 0.05 2.07
CA ILE A 23 4.57 1.29 1.52
C ILE A 23 5.04 1.07 0.08
N SER A 24 5.64 -0.08 -0.19
CA SER A 24 6.14 -0.43 -1.51
C SER A 24 5.01 -0.78 -2.48
N ALA A 25 3.99 -1.50 -2.01
CA ALA A 25 2.88 -2.01 -2.81
C ALA A 25 1.75 -0.97 -3.01
N ALA A 26 1.48 -0.10 -2.04
CA ALA A 26 0.36 0.84 -2.12
C ALA A 26 0.40 1.77 -3.35
N PRO A 27 1.54 2.34 -3.78
CA PRO A 27 1.61 3.14 -5.00
C PRO A 27 1.29 2.32 -6.25
N ALA A 28 1.85 1.11 -6.34
CA ALA A 28 1.62 0.21 -7.47
C ALA A 28 0.17 -0.27 -7.53
N LEU A 29 -0.38 -0.71 -6.39
CA LEU A 29 -1.78 -1.12 -6.26
C LEU A 29 -2.75 0.02 -6.51
N SER A 30 -2.42 1.25 -6.09
CA SER A 30 -3.27 2.42 -6.35
C SER A 30 -3.32 2.73 -7.84
N GLN A 31 -2.17 2.62 -8.53
CA GLN A 31 -2.13 2.79 -9.98
C GLN A 31 -2.92 1.68 -10.69
N GLN A 32 -2.75 0.42 -10.27
CA GLN A 32 -3.50 -0.70 -10.83
C GLN A 32 -5.01 -0.57 -10.58
N ALA A 33 -5.41 -0.10 -9.40
CA ALA A 33 -6.81 0.13 -9.07
C ALA A 33 -7.43 1.21 -9.96
N VAL A 34 -6.68 2.25 -10.30
CA VAL A 34 -7.14 3.28 -11.24
C VAL A 34 -7.20 2.74 -12.67
N ASP A 35 -6.16 2.02 -13.12
CA ASP A 35 -6.05 1.49 -14.48
C ASP A 35 -7.09 0.39 -14.76
N GLN A 36 -7.46 -0.38 -13.74
CA GLN A 36 -8.44 -1.47 -13.82
C GLN A 36 -9.81 -1.09 -13.24
N GLU A 37 -10.00 0.17 -12.86
CA GLU A 37 -11.23 0.70 -12.26
C GLU A 37 -11.73 -0.14 -11.07
N TRP A 38 -10.82 -0.60 -10.23
CA TRP A 38 -11.14 -1.39 -9.05
C TRP A 38 -12.07 -0.63 -8.10
N SER A 39 -12.99 -1.38 -7.49
CA SER A 39 -13.74 -0.82 -6.37
C SER A 39 -12.81 -0.61 -5.18
N TYR A 40 -13.21 0.28 -4.26
CA TYR A 40 -12.48 0.48 -3.01
C TYR A 40 -12.32 -0.82 -2.22
N MET A 41 -13.30 -1.73 -2.30
CA MET A 41 -13.22 -3.04 -1.63
C MET A 41 -12.18 -3.94 -2.28
N ASP A 42 -12.12 -4.00 -3.62
CA ASP A 42 -11.11 -4.79 -4.34
C ASP A 42 -9.70 -4.27 -4.03
N PHE A 43 -9.53 -2.94 -4.04
CA PHE A 43 -8.26 -2.31 -3.66
C PHE A 43 -7.81 -2.70 -2.25
N LEU A 44 -8.72 -2.65 -1.26
CA LEU A 44 -8.41 -3.07 0.10
C LEU A 44 -8.08 -4.56 0.20
N GLU A 45 -8.78 -5.41 -0.56
CA GLU A 45 -8.52 -6.85 -0.57
C GLU A 45 -7.12 -7.15 -1.12
N HIS A 46 -6.74 -6.52 -2.24
CA HIS A 46 -5.41 -6.64 -2.82
C HIS A 46 -4.32 -6.10 -1.88
N LEU A 47 -4.57 -4.96 -1.23
CA LEU A 47 -3.63 -4.36 -0.27
C LEU A 47 -3.39 -5.25 0.96
N LEU A 48 -4.45 -5.86 1.49
CA LEU A 48 -4.33 -6.83 2.60
C LEU A 48 -3.63 -8.13 2.17
N HIS A 49 -3.82 -8.54 0.91
CA HIS A 49 -3.18 -9.73 0.38
C HIS A 49 -1.66 -9.55 0.26
N GLU A 50 -1.20 -8.43 -0.31
CA GLU A 50 0.22 -8.07 -0.39
C GLU A 50 0.86 -8.02 1.00
N GLU A 51 0.18 -7.42 1.97
CA GLU A 51 0.64 -7.39 3.36
C GLU A 51 0.77 -8.77 4.00
N LYS A 52 -0.20 -9.65 3.75
CA LYS A 52 -0.17 -11.02 4.25
C LYS A 52 0.99 -11.79 3.63
N LEU A 53 1.23 -11.66 2.33
CA LEU A 53 2.34 -12.30 1.63
C LEU A 53 3.70 -11.83 2.18
N ALA A 54 3.83 -10.54 2.44
CA ALA A 54 5.06 -9.98 2.97
C ALA A 54 5.35 -10.35 4.42
N ARG A 55 4.32 -10.48 5.27
CA ARG A 55 4.47 -10.94 6.66
C ARG A 55 4.68 -12.45 6.78
N HIS A 56 4.15 -13.23 5.83
CA HIS A 56 4.24 -14.68 5.82
C HIS A 56 4.76 -15.20 4.47
N PRO A 57 6.05 -14.97 4.15
CA PRO A 57 6.68 -15.67 3.04
C PRO A 57 6.74 -17.15 3.40
N THR A 58 5.88 -17.95 2.77
CA THR A 58 5.82 -19.41 2.99
C THR A 58 6.85 -20.11 2.11
#